data_AF-A0A8R1XPK8-F1
#
_entry.id   AF-A0A8R1XPK8-F1
#
_cell.length_a   1.000
_cell.length_b   1.000
_cell.length_c   1.000
_cell.angle_alpha   90.00
_cell.angle_beta   90.00
_cell.angle_gamma   90.00
#
_symmetry.space_group_name_H-M   'P 1'
#
loop_
_entity.id
_entity.type
_entity.pdbx_description
1 polymer ?
#
loop_
_entity_poly.entity_id
_entity_poly.type
_entity_poly.pdbx_seq_one_letter_code
_entity_poly.pdbx_strand_id
1 'polypeptide(L)'
;MSSPFRYFTGVRKIIFAGYTSTPKQCVADWVRLATEHGCPFDLFHQQLMFMLRSSLNSRQRIMFNGLSNHPAVFDYLSRNIFKNDIFE
;
A
#
# COMPACT_ATOMS: atom_id res chain seq x y z
N MET A 1 -11.88 20.68 9.89
CA MET A 1 -11.20 19.51 10.48
C MET A 1 -10.06 19.09 9.58
N SER A 2 -8.81 19.33 9.97
CA SER A 2 -7.67 18.75 9.28
C SER A 2 -7.81 17.23 9.37
N SER A 3 -8.11 16.56 8.26
CA SER A 3 -8.37 15.12 8.26
C SER A 3 -7.19 14.40 8.92
N PRO A 4 -7.39 13.62 10.00
CA PRO A 4 -6.31 12.92 10.71
C PRO A 4 -5.46 12.05 9.75
N PHE A 5 -6.07 11.62 8.65
CA PHE A 5 -5.41 10.91 7.57
C PHE A 5 -4.31 11.69 6.84
N ARG A 6 -4.46 13.01 6.62
CA ARG A 6 -3.39 13.81 5.99
C ARG A 6 -2.18 13.90 6.91
N TYR A 7 -2.41 13.97 8.22
CA TYR A 7 -1.36 13.86 9.23
C TYR A 7 -0.66 12.51 9.15
N PHE A 8 -1.42 11.41 9.02
CA PHE A 8 -0.87 10.07 8.82
C PHE A 8 0.00 9.96 7.55
N THR A 9 -0.45 10.52 6.42
CA THR A 9 0.36 10.55 5.19
C THR A 9 1.63 11.40 5.32
N GLY A 10 1.59 12.46 6.14
CA GLY A 10 2.74 13.31 6.42
C GLY A 10 3.81 12.61 7.27
N VAL A 11 3.39 11.96 8.36
CA VAL A 11 4.32 11.19 9.21
C VAL A 11 4.92 10.00 8.45
N ARG A 12 4.23 9.44 7.45
CA ARG A 12 4.78 8.39 6.59
C ARG A 12 6.05 8.78 5.86
N LYS A 13 6.12 9.98 5.28
CA LYS A 13 7.37 10.45 4.67
C LYS A 13 8.50 10.54 5.71
N ILE A 14 8.19 10.85 6.96
CA ILE A 14 9.17 11.03 8.02
C ILE A 14 9.72 9.67 8.49
N ILE A 15 8.85 8.69 8.75
CA ILE A 15 9.30 7.35 9.17
C ILE A 15 9.97 6.57 8.04
N PHE A 16 9.64 6.84 6.78
CA PHE A 16 10.16 6.12 5.62
C PHE A 16 11.24 6.87 4.83
N ALA A 17 11.56 8.12 5.13
CA ALA A 17 12.63 8.86 4.43
C ALA A 17 14.01 8.19 4.56
N GLY A 18 14.22 7.35 5.57
CA GLY A 18 15.43 6.56 5.73
C GLY A 18 15.47 5.26 4.90
N TYR A 19 14.34 4.82 4.33
CA TYR A 19 14.27 3.60 3.52
C TYR A 19 14.26 3.98 2.03
N THR A 20 15.38 3.74 1.35
CA THR A 20 15.59 4.05 -0.08
C THR A 20 14.62 3.31 -1.02
N SER A 21 14.03 2.21 -0.56
CA SER A 21 12.98 1.46 -1.25
C SER A 21 11.87 1.19 -0.24
N THR A 22 10.60 1.42 -0.60
CA THR A 22 9.46 1.13 0.28
C THR A 22 9.48 -0.35 0.64
N PRO A 23 9.82 -0.71 1.89
CA PRO A 23 9.91 -2.12 2.28
C PRO A 23 8.56 -2.80 2.07
N LYS A 24 8.57 -4.05 1.57
CA LYS A 24 7.37 -4.91 1.47
C LYS A 24 6.57 -4.92 2.79
N GLN A 25 7.30 -4.89 3.91
CA GLN A 25 6.78 -4.79 5.27
C GLN A 25 5.90 -3.56 5.51
N CYS A 26 6.25 -2.40 4.94
CA CYS A 26 5.52 -1.14 5.18
C CYS A 26 4.17 -1.13 4.49
N VAL A 27 4.06 -1.80 3.34
CA VAL A 27 2.78 -2.01 2.68
C VAL A 27 1.88 -2.92 3.52
N ALA A 28 2.42 -4.00 4.07
CA ALA A 28 1.68 -4.89 4.96
C ALA A 28 1.22 -4.19 6.25
N ASP A 29 2.11 -3.42 6.87
CA ASP A 29 1.83 -2.65 8.09
C ASP A 29 0.76 -1.58 7.84
N TRP A 30 0.85 -0.85 6.71
CA TRP A 30 -0.21 0.08 6.30
C TRP A 30 -1.55 -0.62 6.13
N VAL A 31 -1.59 -1.78 5.49
CA VAL A 31 -2.86 -2.48 5.27
C VAL A 31 -3.48 -2.92 6.57
N ARG A 32 -2.66 -3.40 7.51
CA ARG A 32 -3.09 -3.75 8.86
C ARG A 32 -3.66 -2.52 9.58
N LEU A 33 -2.91 -1.43 9.66
CA LEU A 33 -3.34 -0.20 10.34
C LEU A 33 -4.58 0.41 9.69
N ALA A 34 -4.63 0.46 8.36
CA ALA A 34 -5.77 1.02 7.64
C ALA A 34 -7.04 0.19 7.87
N THR A 35 -6.93 -1.13 7.95
CA THR A 35 -8.05 -2.02 8.25
C THR A 35 -8.47 -1.92 9.72
N GLU A 36 -7.52 -1.85 10.65
CA GLU A 36 -7.75 -1.76 12.10
C GLU A 36 -8.39 -0.42 12.50
N HIS A 37 -7.95 0.68 11.90
CA HIS A 37 -8.49 2.02 12.16
C HIS A 37 -9.73 2.37 11.33
N GLY A 38 -10.19 1.49 10.43
CA GLY A 38 -11.35 1.75 9.58
C GLY A 38 -11.14 2.89 8.58
N CYS A 39 -10.03 2.87 7.84
CA CYS A 39 -9.78 3.85 6.78
C CYS A 39 -10.80 3.70 5.64
N PRO A 40 -11.25 4.82 5.03
CA PRO A 40 -12.04 4.75 3.82
C PRO A 40 -11.25 4.08 2.69
N PHE A 41 -11.92 3.22 1.92
CA PHE A 41 -11.29 2.43 0.86
C PHE A 41 -10.59 3.30 -0.19
N ASP A 42 -11.17 4.44 -0.58
CA ASP A 42 -10.57 5.38 -1.52
C ASP A 42 -9.17 5.84 -1.08
N LEU A 43 -9.04 6.23 0.19
CA LEU A 43 -7.76 6.64 0.74
C LEU A 43 -6.79 5.45 0.82
N PHE A 44 -7.27 4.31 1.31
CA PHE A 44 -6.49 3.09 1.39
C PHE A 44 -5.91 2.69 0.03
N HIS A 45 -6.74 2.69 -1.01
CA HIS A 45 -6.39 2.36 -2.38
C HIS A 45 -5.44 3.38 -2.99
N GLN A 46 -5.73 4.68 -2.86
CA GLN A 46 -4.88 5.74 -3.40
C GLN A 46 -3.48 5.70 -2.77
N GLN A 47 -3.39 5.50 -1.45
CA GLN A 47 -2.10 5.40 -0.74
C GLN A 47 -1.31 4.17 -1.19
N LEU A 48 -1.99 3.03 -1.36
CA LEU A 48 -1.36 1.84 -1.91
C LEU A 48 -0.88 2.04 -3.34
N MET A 49 -1.66 2.67 -4.22
CA MET A 49 -1.22 2.98 -5.58
C MET A 49 0.07 3.77 -5.59
N PHE A 50 0.23 4.76 -4.70
CA PHE A 50 1.46 5.54 -4.61
C PHE A 50 2.65 4.71 -4.10
N MET A 51 2.47 3.95 -3.02
CA MET A 51 3.55 3.10 -2.47
C MET A 51 3.97 2.00 -3.45
N LEU A 52 3.00 1.41 -4.14
CA LEU A 52 3.19 0.34 -5.10
C LEU A 52 3.54 0.83 -6.50
N ARG A 53 3.53 2.15 -6.76
CA ARG A 53 3.83 2.71 -8.08
C ARG A 53 5.21 2.31 -8.59
N SER A 54 6.18 2.21 -7.68
CA SER A 54 7.56 1.78 -8.00
C SER A 54 7.63 0.27 -8.21
N SER A 55 6.89 -0.50 -7.41
CA SER A 55 6.95 -1.96 -7.41
C SER A 55 6.04 -2.63 -8.46
N LEU A 56 5.02 -1.93 -8.97
CA LEU A 56 4.03 -2.48 -9.90
C LEU A 56 4.23 -1.98 -11.34
N ASN A 57 4.28 -2.93 -12.26
CA ASN A 57 4.30 -2.68 -13.70
C ASN A 57 2.94 -2.15 -14.20
N SER A 58 2.89 -1.64 -15.43
CA SER A 58 1.65 -1.08 -16.02
C SER A 58 0.46 -2.06 -16.01
N ARG A 59 0.69 -3.34 -16.33
CA ARG A 59 -0.36 -4.39 -16.29
C ARG A 59 -0.93 -4.59 -14.88
N GLN A 60 -0.03 -4.63 -13.91
CA GLN A 60 -0.33 -4.76 -12.50
C GLN A 60 -1.13 -3.56 -11.99
N ARG A 61 -0.79 -2.33 -12.40
CA ARG A 61 -1.56 -1.12 -12.07
C ARG A 61 -3.00 -1.18 -12.57
N ILE A 62 -3.23 -1.71 -13.79
CA ILE A 62 -4.58 -1.89 -14.33
C ILE A 62 -5.37 -2.88 -13.47
N MET A 63 -4.74 -4.01 -13.11
CA MET A 63 -5.36 -5.00 -12.22
C MET A 63 -5.67 -4.40 -10.85
N PHE A 64 -4.73 -3.63 -10.29
CA PHE A 64 -4.88 -2.97 -9.00
C PHE A 64 -6.05 -1.99 -8.99
N ASN A 65 -6.19 -1.16 -10.02
CA ASN A 65 -7.32 -0.21 -10.16
C ASN A 65 -8.69 -0.90 -10.20
N GLY A 66 -8.76 -2.15 -10.66
CA GLY A 66 -9.98 -2.96 -10.65
C GLY A 66 -10.35 -3.52 -9.26
N LEU A 67 -9.46 -3.40 -8.27
CA LEU A 67 -9.72 -3.89 -6.91
C LEU A 67 -10.55 -2.84 -6.17
N SER A 68 -11.78 -3.21 -5.80
CA SER A 68 -12.72 -2.39 -5.01
C SER A 68 -12.89 -2.87 -3.57
N ASN A 69 -12.21 -3.94 -3.18
CA ASN A 69 -12.39 -4.61 -1.89
C ASN A 69 -11.05 -4.78 -1.15
N HIS A 70 -11.03 -4.50 0.16
CA HIS A 70 -9.87 -4.73 1.04
C HIS A 70 -9.25 -6.14 0.91
N PRO A 71 -10.03 -7.25 0.97
CA PRO A 71 -9.45 -8.59 0.82
C PRO A 71 -8.86 -8.86 -0.57
N ALA A 72 -9.44 -8.28 -1.63
CA ALA A 72 -8.91 -8.41 -2.99
C ALA A 72 -7.56 -7.70 -3.12
N VAL A 73 -7.42 -6.54 -2.48
CA VAL A 73 -6.14 -5.83 -2.36
C VAL A 73 -5.11 -6.65 -1.56
N PHE A 74 -5.52 -7.28 -0.45
CA PHE A 74 -4.63 -8.13 0.33
C PHE A 74 -4.14 -9.36 -0.45
N ASP A 75 -5.03 -10.07 -1.14
CA ASP A 75 -4.67 -11.20 -2.02
C ASP A 75 -3.72 -10.74 -3.14
N TYR A 76 -4.01 -9.60 -3.75
CA TYR A 76 -3.14 -9.02 -4.78
C TYR A 76 -1.74 -8.70 -4.23
N LEU A 77 -1.65 -8.11 -3.03
CA LEU A 77 -0.38 -7.80 -2.38
C LEU A 77 0.41 -9.07 -2.07
N SER A 78 -0.25 -10.08 -1.50
CA SER A 78 0.33 -11.40 -1.28
C SER A 78 0.93 -11.98 -2.58
N ARG A 79 0.18 -11.93 -3.68
CA ARG A 79 0.59 -12.49 -4.97
C ARG A 79 1.61 -11.67 -5.76
N ASN A 80 1.73 -10.36 -5.53
CA ASN A 80 2.63 -9.51 -6.33
C ASN A 80 3.87 -9.09 -5.55
N ILE A 81 3.76 -8.90 -4.23
CA ILE A 81 4.84 -8.40 -3.39
C ILE A 81 5.59 -9.53 -2.70
N PHE A 82 4.89 -10.55 -2.20
CA PHE A 82 5.51 -11.71 -1.54
C PHE A 82 5.87 -12.85 -2.53
N LYS A 83 5.47 -12.75 -3.80
CA LYS A 83 5.74 -13.77 -4.80
C LYS A 83 7.19 -13.80 -5.29
N ASN A 84 7.95 -12.71 -5.13
CA ASN A 84 9.33 -12.60 -5.61
C ASN A 84 10.31 -12.50 -4.44
N ASP A 85 10.32 -13.55 -3.63
CA ASP A 85 11.40 -13.87 -2.68
C ASP A 85 11.87 -15.32 -2.91
N ILE A 86 11.68 -15.85 -4.13
CA ILE A 86 11.98 -17.24 -4.49
C ILE A 86 12.98 -17.36 -5.66
N PHE A 87 13.44 -16.24 -6.23
CA PHE A 87 14.56 -16.31 -7.17
C PHE A 87 15.68 -15.37 -6.68
N GLU A 88 16.52 -15.97 -5.84
CA GLU A 88 17.90 -15.64 -5.42
C GLU A 88 18.26 -14.20 -5.03
#